data_AF-A0A971CJP7-F1
#
_entry.id   AF-A0A971CJP7-F1
#
_cell.length_a   1.000
_cell.length_b   1.000
_cell.length_c   1.000
_cell.angle_alpha   90.00
_cell.angle_beta   90.00
_cell.angle_gamma   90.00
#
_symmetry.space_group_name_H-M   'P 1'
#
loop_
_entity.id
_entity.type
_entity.pdbx_description
1 polymer ?
#
loop_
_entity_poly.entity_id
_entity_poly.type
_entity_poly.pdbx_seq_one_letter_code
_entity_poly.pdbx_strand_id
1 'polypeptide(L)'
;MNEKHSKKRIIFILSVICVGFLCLRAYLVNQPPYSPIKHSFDSETGIVTFKLDPKYHFQNITLSQGHYPQPIFDSKTSEVSFCAFDLLNGKHEFVFFVCQKRDDSKAEQIGIEFEILHQSNNEIIIQMFYGGRQYPGYRQIYTYSY
;
A
#
# COMPACT_ATOMS: atom_id res chain seq x y z
N MET A 1 -0.08 59.58 0.93
CA MET A 1 -0.34 58.58 -0.13
C MET A 1 0.40 57.23 0.06
N ASN A 2 1.13 57.00 1.16
CA ASN A 2 1.95 55.79 1.38
C ASN A 2 1.25 54.60 2.07
N GLU A 3 0.23 54.83 2.90
CA GLU A 3 -0.41 53.75 3.66
C GLU A 3 -1.21 52.76 2.80
N LYS A 4 -1.81 53.23 1.70
CA LYS A 4 -2.68 52.41 0.84
C LYS A 4 -1.88 51.34 0.08
N HIS A 5 -0.63 51.63 -0.29
CA HIS A 5 0.28 50.65 -0.91
C HIS A 5 0.83 49.64 0.10
N SER A 6 1.10 50.07 1.34
CA SER A 6 1.54 49.19 2.41
C SER A 6 0.48 48.13 2.77
N LYS A 7 -0.78 48.54 2.93
CA LYS A 7 -1.90 47.62 3.23
C LYS A 7 -2.12 46.57 2.12
N LYS A 8 -2.02 46.97 0.84
CA LYS A 8 -2.14 46.03 -0.29
C LYS A 8 -1.01 45.00 -0.32
N ARG A 9 0.22 45.39 0.00
CA ARG A 9 1.37 44.46 0.09
C ARG A 9 1.20 43.46 1.23
N ILE A 10 0.73 43.91 2.39
CA ILE A 10 0.46 43.04 3.55
C ILE A 10 -0.64 42.02 3.21
N ILE A 11 -1.74 42.45 2.60
CA ILE A 11 -2.83 41.55 2.17
C ILE A 11 -2.32 40.52 1.16
N PHE A 12 -1.51 40.95 0.20
CA PHE A 12 -0.91 40.04 -0.78
C PHE A 12 -0.01 38.99 -0.12
N ILE A 13 0.90 39.40 0.77
CA ILE A 13 1.78 38.48 1.51
C ILE A 13 0.97 37.47 2.32
N LEU A 14 -0.05 37.93 3.06
CA LEU A 14 -0.93 37.04 3.83
C LEU A 14 -1.68 36.05 2.93
N SER A 15 -2.15 36.49 1.76
CA SER A 15 -2.81 35.59 0.80
C SER A 15 -1.87 34.51 0.26
N VAL A 16 -0.61 34.86 -0.07
CA VAL A 16 0.40 33.90 -0.52
C VAL A 16 0.73 32.89 0.58
N ILE A 17 0.87 33.36 1.84
CA ILE A 17 1.11 32.48 2.99
C ILE A 17 -0.07 31.52 3.19
N CYS A 18 -1.31 32.00 3.14
CA CYS A 18 -2.49 31.16 3.26
C CYS A 18 -2.57 30.10 2.16
N VAL A 19 -2.32 30.48 0.90
CA VAL A 19 -2.27 29.53 -0.22
C VAL A 19 -1.16 28.50 0.01
N GLY A 20 0.03 28.93 0.44
CA GLY A 20 1.14 28.04 0.77
C GLY A 20 0.77 27.02 1.86
N PHE A 21 0.10 27.44 2.92
CA PHE A 21 -0.38 26.55 3.98
C PHE A 21 -1.45 25.57 3.48
N LEU A 22 -2.39 26.02 2.64
CA LEU A 22 -3.41 25.15 2.04
C LEU A 22 -2.78 24.09 1.14
N CYS A 23 -1.81 24.49 0.30
CA CYS A 23 -1.05 23.56 -0.54
C CYS A 23 -0.27 22.55 0.31
N LEU A 24 0.38 22.98 1.39
CA LEU A 24 1.11 22.09 2.29
C LEU A 24 0.15 21.10 3.00
N ARG A 25 -0.99 21.57 3.50
CA ARG A 25 -2.02 20.72 4.10
C ARG A 25 -2.54 19.69 3.11
N ALA A 26 -2.86 20.11 1.88
CA ALA A 26 -3.28 19.22 0.81
C ALA A 26 -2.21 18.19 0.50
N TYR A 27 -0.93 18.59 0.42
CA TYR A 27 0.19 17.67 0.21
C TYR A 27 0.30 16.64 1.34
N LEU A 28 0.21 17.05 2.60
CA LEU A 28 0.32 16.15 3.75
C LEU A 28 -0.86 15.19 3.87
N VAL A 29 -2.07 15.62 3.52
CA VAL A 29 -3.28 14.78 3.54
C VAL A 29 -3.29 13.79 2.36
N ASN A 30 -2.70 14.18 1.23
CA ASN A 30 -2.67 13.36 0.01
C ASN A 30 -1.46 12.42 -0.07
N GLN A 31 -0.66 12.29 0.99
CA GLN A 31 0.41 11.30 1.00
C GLN A 31 -0.18 9.89 1.12
N PRO A 32 0.31 8.93 0.31
CA PRO A 32 -0.07 7.55 0.51
C PRO A 32 0.31 7.14 1.95
N PRO A 33 -0.59 6.45 2.67
CA PRO A 33 -0.25 5.93 3.98
C PRO A 33 0.98 5.02 3.89
N TYR A 34 1.71 4.89 4.99
CA TYR A 34 2.84 3.96 5.06
C TYR A 34 2.36 2.50 5.07
N SER A 35 2.90 1.67 4.19
CA SER A 35 2.70 0.21 4.23
C SER A 35 3.90 -0.43 4.94
N PRO A 36 3.68 -1.15 6.05
CA PRO A 36 4.71 -2.01 6.63
C PRO A 36 5.02 -3.24 5.77
N ILE A 37 4.31 -3.49 4.66
CA ILE A 37 4.54 -4.62 3.77
C ILE A 37 5.15 -4.14 2.45
N LYS A 38 6.29 -4.73 2.10
CA LYS A 38 6.88 -4.63 0.75
C LYS A 38 6.64 -5.93 0.01
N HIS A 39 6.59 -5.89 -1.32
CA HIS A 39 6.50 -7.10 -2.12
C HIS A 39 7.55 -7.13 -3.23
N SER A 40 7.82 -8.33 -3.72
CA SER A 40 8.66 -8.61 -4.88
C SER A 40 8.09 -9.79 -5.64
N PHE A 41 8.36 -9.84 -6.94
CA PHE A 41 8.00 -10.94 -7.82
C PHE A 41 9.26 -11.48 -8.50
N ASP A 42 9.44 -12.79 -8.43
CA ASP A 42 10.46 -13.52 -9.18
C ASP A 42 9.84 -14.09 -10.45
N SER A 43 10.26 -13.57 -11.60
CA SER A 43 9.76 -13.96 -12.92
C SER A 43 10.14 -15.38 -13.33
N GLU A 44 11.23 -15.94 -12.80
CA GLU A 44 11.68 -17.29 -13.16
C GLU A 44 10.84 -18.35 -12.47
N THR A 45 10.53 -18.12 -11.19
CA THR A 45 9.79 -19.07 -10.34
C THR A 45 8.29 -18.75 -10.24
N GLY A 46 7.88 -17.54 -10.64
CA GLY A 46 6.52 -17.03 -10.45
C GLY A 46 6.20 -16.66 -9.01
N ILE A 47 7.19 -16.64 -8.11
CA ILE A 47 6.93 -16.44 -6.69
C ILE A 47 6.76 -14.95 -6.37
N VAL A 48 5.61 -14.62 -5.79
CA VAL A 48 5.37 -13.33 -5.12
C VAL A 48 5.71 -13.49 -3.66
N THR A 49 6.57 -12.61 -3.14
CA THR A 49 6.96 -12.58 -1.73
C THR A 49 6.55 -11.26 -1.11
N PHE A 50 5.85 -11.33 0.02
CA PHE A 50 5.48 -10.20 0.86
C PHE A 50 6.35 -10.20 2.11
N LYS A 51 7.09 -9.11 2.32
CA LYS A 51 8.01 -8.94 3.44
C LYS A 51 7.51 -7.86 4.39
N LEU A 52 7.39 -8.20 5.65
CA LEU A 52 6.99 -7.27 6.70
C LEU A 52 8.18 -6.48 7.26
N ASP A 53 7.97 -5.20 7.54
CA ASP A 53 8.88 -4.36 8.32
C ASP A 53 9.13 -5.00 9.70
N PRO A 54 10.39 -5.18 10.13
CA PRO A 54 10.73 -5.77 11.43
C PRO A 54 10.04 -5.13 12.64
N LYS A 55 9.63 -3.87 12.55
CA LYS A 55 8.89 -3.16 13.61
C LYS A 55 7.46 -3.66 13.80
N TYR A 56 6.97 -4.51 12.90
CA TYR A 56 5.63 -5.07 12.89
C TYR A 56 5.66 -6.59 12.99
N HIS A 57 4.53 -7.19 13.35
CA HIS A 57 4.27 -8.62 13.24
C HIS A 57 2.92 -8.84 12.55
N PHE A 58 2.77 -9.98 11.88
CA PHE A 58 1.50 -10.42 11.35
C PHE A 58 0.60 -10.89 12.50
N GLN A 59 -0.60 -10.33 12.59
CA GLN A 59 -1.68 -10.80 13.45
C GLN A 59 -2.51 -11.85 12.73
N ASN A 60 -2.84 -11.59 11.46
CA ASN A 60 -3.63 -12.48 10.63
C ASN A 60 -3.26 -12.36 9.15
N ILE A 61 -3.40 -13.45 8.41
CA ILE A 61 -3.21 -13.53 6.96
C ILE A 61 -4.39 -14.33 6.40
N THR A 62 -5.17 -13.72 5.51
CA THR A 62 -6.38 -14.35 4.94
C THR A 62 -6.31 -14.36 3.42
N LEU A 63 -6.65 -15.50 2.83
CA LEU A 63 -6.93 -15.62 1.40
C LEU A 63 -8.45 -15.61 1.18
N SER A 64 -8.94 -14.84 0.22
CA SER A 64 -10.38 -14.60 0.08
C SER A 64 -11.07 -15.51 -0.92
N GLN A 65 -10.42 -15.86 -2.02
CA GLN A 65 -11.00 -16.67 -3.10
C GLN A 65 -10.64 -18.16 -2.95
N GLY A 66 -9.54 -18.47 -2.27
CA GLY A 66 -9.08 -19.85 -2.07
C GLY A 66 -8.55 -20.49 -3.35
N HIS A 67 -8.08 -19.68 -4.31
CA HIS A 67 -7.47 -20.17 -5.55
C HIS A 67 -6.01 -20.59 -5.34
N TYR A 68 -5.32 -20.01 -4.35
CA TYR A 68 -3.97 -20.45 -4.00
C TYR A 68 -3.98 -21.60 -2.98
N PRO A 69 -2.98 -22.51 -3.04
CA PRO A 69 -2.60 -23.30 -1.88
C PRO A 69 -2.22 -22.39 -0.71
N GLN A 70 -2.27 -22.93 0.52
CA GLN A 70 -1.98 -22.13 1.72
C GLN A 70 -0.63 -21.38 1.60
N PRO A 71 -0.54 -20.12 2.09
CA PRO A 71 0.69 -19.36 2.05
C PRO A 71 1.83 -20.09 2.76
N ILE A 72 3.04 -19.99 2.22
CA ILE A 72 4.23 -20.38 2.96
C ILE A 72 4.66 -19.19 3.80
N PHE A 73 4.58 -19.34 5.13
CA PHE A 73 5.02 -18.33 6.08
C PHE A 73 6.39 -18.70 6.66
N ASP A 74 7.39 -17.85 6.41
CA ASP A 74 8.68 -17.93 7.11
C ASP A 74 8.71 -16.93 8.27
N SER A 75 8.53 -17.48 9.48
CA SER A 75 8.57 -16.70 10.72
C SER A 75 9.93 -16.04 11.01
N LYS A 76 11.04 -16.56 10.46
CA LYS A 76 12.39 -15.99 10.69
C LYS A 76 12.61 -14.73 9.87
N THR A 77 12.15 -14.73 8.61
CA THR A 77 12.30 -13.58 7.70
C THR A 77 11.08 -12.65 7.73
N SER A 78 9.98 -13.08 8.38
CA SER A 78 8.68 -12.41 8.35
C SER A 78 8.18 -12.21 6.91
N GLU A 79 8.34 -13.27 6.12
CA GLU A 79 7.96 -13.31 4.71
C GLU A 79 6.80 -14.27 4.49
N VAL A 80 5.93 -13.91 3.55
CA VAL A 80 4.80 -14.70 3.11
C VAL A 80 4.90 -14.81 1.59
N SER A 81 4.94 -16.03 1.07
CA SER A 81 5.17 -16.25 -0.36
C SER A 81 4.07 -17.09 -1.00
N PHE A 82 3.81 -16.81 -2.27
CA PHE A 82 2.80 -17.44 -3.12
C PHE A 82 3.36 -17.66 -4.52
N CYS A 83 3.04 -18.78 -5.17
CA CYS A 83 3.37 -18.99 -6.58
C CYS A 83 2.26 -18.40 -7.45
N ALA A 84 2.49 -17.25 -8.09
CA ALA A 84 1.48 -16.59 -8.90
C ALA A 84 1.04 -17.39 -10.13
N PHE A 85 1.91 -18.26 -10.64
CA PHE A 85 1.62 -19.14 -11.77
C PHE A 85 0.60 -20.24 -11.42
N ASP A 86 0.31 -20.48 -10.15
CA ASP A 86 -0.76 -21.39 -9.74
C ASP A 86 -2.15 -20.82 -10.05
N LEU A 87 -2.28 -19.51 -10.29
CA LEU A 87 -3.51 -18.92 -10.82
C LEU A 87 -3.64 -19.22 -12.30
N LEU A 88 -4.84 -19.58 -12.74
CA LEU A 88 -5.15 -19.59 -14.17
C LEU A 88 -5.15 -18.16 -14.73
N ASN A 89 -4.84 -18.00 -16.00
CA ASN A 89 -4.92 -16.71 -16.68
C ASN A 89 -6.32 -16.09 -16.53
N GLY A 90 -6.35 -14.77 -16.31
CA GLY A 90 -7.54 -13.99 -16.02
C GLY A 90 -8.10 -14.21 -14.61
N LYS A 91 -7.46 -15.02 -13.76
CA LYS A 91 -7.85 -15.20 -12.35
C LYS A 91 -7.01 -14.35 -11.43
N HIS A 92 -7.61 -14.05 -10.28
CA HIS A 92 -6.98 -13.31 -9.21
C HIS A 92 -7.17 -14.00 -7.85
N GLU A 93 -6.36 -13.56 -6.89
CA GLU A 93 -6.53 -13.85 -5.48
C GLU A 93 -6.34 -12.56 -4.68
N PHE A 94 -7.10 -12.44 -3.59
CA PHE A 94 -6.94 -11.36 -2.63
C PHE A 94 -6.28 -11.89 -1.37
N VAL A 95 -5.14 -11.29 -1.02
CA VAL A 95 -4.39 -11.57 0.20
C VAL A 95 -4.57 -10.41 1.16
N PHE A 96 -5.16 -10.68 2.31
CA PHE A 96 -5.38 -9.68 3.35
C PHE A 96 -4.41 -9.91 4.51
N PHE A 97 -3.68 -8.87 4.87
CA PHE A 97 -2.75 -8.86 6.00
C PHE A 97 -3.25 -7.92 7.09
N VAL A 98 -3.30 -8.42 8.32
CA VAL A 98 -3.45 -7.59 9.53
C VAL A 98 -2.10 -7.49 10.20
N CYS A 99 -1.57 -6.28 10.28
CA CYS A 99 -0.26 -6.00 10.88
C CYS A 99 -0.44 -5.21 12.18
N GLN A 100 0.38 -5.52 13.17
CA GLN A 100 0.45 -4.76 14.43
C GLN A 100 1.90 -4.42 14.75
N LYS A 101 2.13 -3.21 15.27
CA LYS A 101 3.45 -2.76 15.71
C LYS A 101 3.89 -3.56 16.94
N ARG A 102 5.14 -4.02 17.00
CA ARG A 102 5.63 -4.92 18.06
C ARG A 102 5.67 -4.25 19.45
N ASP A 103 6.13 -3.01 19.52
CA ASP A 103 6.38 -2.32 20.80
C ASP A 103 5.17 -1.59 21.37
N ASP A 104 3.99 -1.77 20.76
CA ASP A 104 2.77 -1.09 21.19
C ASP A 104 1.57 -2.02 21.04
N SER A 105 1.27 -2.75 22.12
CA SER A 105 0.13 -3.65 22.18
C SER A 105 -1.21 -2.94 22.09
N LYS A 106 -1.24 -1.60 22.23
CA LYS A 106 -2.41 -0.74 22.01
C LYS A 106 -2.40 -0.06 20.64
N ALA A 107 -1.37 -0.28 19.81
CA ALA A 107 -1.31 0.29 18.48
C ALA A 107 -2.45 -0.25 17.62
N GLU A 108 -3.03 0.68 16.87
CA GLU A 108 -4.05 0.40 15.86
C GLU A 108 -3.55 -0.64 14.86
N GLN A 109 -4.39 -1.62 14.56
CA GLN A 109 -4.10 -2.64 13.57
C GLN A 109 -4.19 -2.05 12.17
N ILE A 110 -3.22 -2.40 11.32
CA ILE A 110 -3.19 -1.94 9.94
C ILE A 110 -3.62 -3.10 9.05
N GLY A 111 -4.77 -2.94 8.39
CA GLY A 111 -5.24 -3.86 7.36
C GLY A 111 -4.73 -3.43 5.97
N ILE A 112 -4.06 -4.34 5.28
CA ILE A 112 -3.59 -4.14 3.90
C ILE A 112 -4.05 -5.31 3.06
N GLU A 113 -4.72 -5.02 1.95
CA GLU A 113 -5.16 -6.01 1.00
C GLU A 113 -4.31 -5.91 -0.27
N PHE A 114 -3.91 -7.06 -0.81
CA PHE A 114 -3.27 -7.17 -2.10
C PHE A 114 -4.14 -8.00 -3.04
N GLU A 115 -4.33 -7.55 -4.26
CA GLU A 115 -4.83 -8.37 -5.37
C GLU A 115 -3.64 -8.84 -6.20
N ILE A 116 -3.55 -10.14 -6.42
CA ILE A 116 -2.60 -10.74 -7.35
C ILE A 116 -3.42 -11.26 -8.52
N LEU A 117 -3.25 -10.66 -9.69
CA LEU A 117 -3.96 -10.99 -10.93
C LEU A 117 -2.97 -11.57 -11.94
N HIS A 118 -3.20 -12.81 -12.36
CA HIS A 118 -2.50 -13.39 -13.50
C HIS A 118 -3.23 -12.96 -14.76
N GLN A 119 -2.85 -11.80 -15.32
CA GLN A 119 -3.63 -11.16 -16.38
C GLN A 119 -3.54 -11.92 -17.71
N SER A 120 -2.35 -12.42 -18.04
CA SER A 120 -2.08 -13.16 -19.27
C SER A 120 -0.86 -14.07 -19.07
N ASN A 121 -0.52 -14.89 -20.07
CA ASN A 121 0.59 -15.86 -20.00
C ASN A 121 1.95 -15.28 -19.56
N ASN A 122 2.15 -13.97 -19.67
CA ASN A 122 3.40 -13.28 -19.44
C ASN A 122 3.23 -12.02 -18.57
N GLU A 123 2.12 -11.90 -17.85
CA GLU A 123 1.83 -10.70 -17.07
C GLU A 123 1.14 -11.02 -15.73
N ILE A 124 1.81 -10.65 -14.64
CA ILE A 124 1.23 -10.59 -13.29
C ILE A 124 1.04 -9.13 -12.90
N ILE A 125 -0.15 -8.79 -12.40
CA ILE A 125 -0.42 -7.53 -11.75
C ILE A 125 -0.58 -7.74 -10.25
N ILE A 126 0.14 -6.96 -9.45
CA ILE A 126 -0.05 -6.85 -8.01
C ILE A 126 -0.61 -5.48 -7.69
N GLN A 127 -1.73 -5.44 -6.99
CA GLN A 127 -2.38 -4.20 -6.59
C GLN A 127 -2.52 -4.16 -5.08
N MET A 128 -2.12 -3.04 -4.47
CA MET A 128 -2.26 -2.83 -3.04
C MET A 128 -3.42 -1.89 -2.74
N PHE A 129 -4.25 -2.24 -1.75
CA PHE A 129 -5.35 -1.43 -1.23
C PHE A 129 -5.13 -1.18 0.26
N TYR A 130 -5.01 0.09 0.64
CA TYR A 130 -4.96 0.48 2.05
C TYR A 130 -6.36 0.55 2.66
N GLY A 131 -6.58 -0.13 3.79
CA GLY A 131 -7.89 -0.22 4.43
C GLY A 131 -8.84 -1.22 3.76
N GLY A 132 -8.41 -1.91 2.70
CA GLY A 132 -9.19 -2.86 1.92
C GLY A 132 -10.05 -2.22 0.83
N ARG A 133 -10.65 -3.06 -0.03
CA ARG A 133 -11.48 -2.66 -1.19
C ARG A 133 -12.62 -1.68 -0.89
N GLN A 134 -13.08 -1.58 0.37
CA GLN A 134 -14.19 -0.72 0.77
C GLN A 134 -13.79 0.76 0.93
N TYR A 135 -12.49 1.07 1.00
CA TYR A 135 -12.00 2.44 1.11
C TYR A 135 -11.30 2.84 -0.18
N PRO A 136 -11.91 3.68 -1.04
CA PRO A 136 -11.42 4.00 -2.38
C PRO A 136 -10.17 4.90 -2.39
N GLY A 137 -9.47 5.07 -1.26
CA GLY A 137 -8.52 6.15 -1.04
C GLY A 137 -7.20 6.01 -1.79
N TYR A 138 -6.48 4.88 -1.61
CA TYR A 138 -5.13 4.71 -2.14
C TYR A 138 -4.91 3.31 -2.71
N ARG A 139 -4.66 3.26 -4.02
CA ARG A 139 -4.30 2.06 -4.77
C ARG A 139 -2.92 2.25 -5.38
N GLN A 140 -2.05 1.26 -5.23
CA GLN A 140 -0.79 1.19 -5.97
C GLN A 140 -0.84 -0.06 -6.85
N ILE A 141 -0.41 0.07 -8.11
CA ILE A 141 -0.46 -0.99 -9.11
C ILE A 141 0.96 -1.25 -9.58
N TYR A 142 1.34 -2.52 -9.59
CA TYR A 142 2.64 -3.00 -10.03
C TYR A 142 2.39 -4.06 -11.10
N THR A 143 2.99 -3.87 -12.27
CA THR A 143 2.88 -4.80 -13.39
C THR A 143 4.24 -5.45 -13.59
N TYR A 144 4.24 -6.78 -13.66
CA TYR A 144 5.41 -7.60 -13.88
C TYR A 144 5.23 -8.40 -15.17
N SER A 145 6.11 -8.15 -16.14
CA SER A 145 6.21 -8.95 -17.35
C SER A 145 7.33 -9.97 -17.21
N TYR A 146 7.11 -11.19 -17.67
CA TYR A 146 8.06 -12.30 -17.57
C TYR A 146 8.08 -13.16 -18.85
#